data_AF-A0A328N0S4-F1
#
_entry.id   AF-A0A328N0S4-F1
#
_cell.length_a   1.000
_cell.length_b   1.000
_cell.length_c   1.000
_cell.angle_alpha   90.00
_cell.angle_beta   90.00
_cell.angle_gamma   90.00
#
_symmetry.space_group_name_H-M   'P 1'
#
loop_
_entity.id
_entity.type
_entity.pdbx_description
1 polymer ?
#
loop_
_entity_poly.entity_id
_entity_poly.type
_entity_poly.pdbx_seq_one_letter_code
_entity_poly.pdbx_strand_id
1 'polypeptide(L)'
;MSEPDDFDDNWLNGEEIACPECHERLYHLDHSPLLDCYFLYCDSCPMRVDVSYYDGTFTTIADALPSQDRTYATLMAALEARLRQCDCGGRFRDSAPRRCHRCSAVLTAISAPSGVDVWPGWWTDETDTASVEETFTARYFRTEDLWEH
;
A
#
# COMPACT_ATOMS: atom_id res chain seq x y z
N MET A 1 26.91 -33.78 8.22
CA MET A 1 25.82 -33.18 9.02
C MET A 1 25.64 -31.81 8.44
N SER A 2 24.72 -31.67 7.49
CA SER A 2 24.40 -30.36 6.91
C SER A 2 23.48 -29.67 7.90
N GLU A 3 23.91 -28.53 8.42
CA GLU A 3 23.03 -27.64 9.17
C GLU A 3 21.83 -27.29 8.27
N PRO A 4 20.58 -27.37 8.77
CA PRO A 4 19.46 -26.85 8.01
C PRO A 4 19.71 -25.35 7.83
N ASP A 5 19.66 -24.89 6.57
CA ASP A 5 19.53 -23.47 6.24
C ASP A 5 18.51 -22.87 7.22
N ASP A 6 18.95 -21.90 8.03
CA ASP A 6 18.06 -20.96 8.66
C ASP A 6 17.22 -20.37 7.51
N PHE A 7 16.00 -20.86 7.35
CA PHE A 7 15.02 -20.18 6.53
C PHE A 7 14.90 -18.81 7.16
N ASP A 8 15.52 -17.84 6.52
CA ASP A 8 15.32 -16.43 6.76
C ASP A 8 13.81 -16.22 6.61
N ASP A 9 13.09 -16.30 7.73
CA ASP A 9 11.63 -16.21 7.87
C ASP A 9 11.19 -14.75 7.62
N ASN A 10 11.78 -14.13 6.61
CA ASN A 10 11.50 -12.79 6.16
C ASN A 10 10.24 -12.81 5.31
N TRP A 11 9.11 -12.94 6.00
CA TRP A 11 7.76 -12.91 5.43
C TRP A 11 7.42 -11.62 4.67
N LEU A 12 8.26 -10.58 4.79
CA LEU A 12 8.11 -9.33 4.05
C LEU A 12 8.38 -9.48 2.55
N ASN A 13 8.98 -10.59 2.09
CA ASN A 13 9.27 -10.87 0.68
C ASN A 13 9.91 -9.67 -0.06
N GLY A 14 10.81 -8.96 0.63
CA GLY A 14 11.30 -7.69 0.15
C GLY A 14 12.41 -7.85 -0.90
N GLU A 15 12.27 -7.19 -2.04
CA GLU A 15 13.20 -7.25 -3.18
C GLU A 15 13.43 -5.87 -3.82
N GLU A 16 14.67 -5.65 -4.29
CA GLU A 16 15.00 -4.47 -5.08
C GLU A 16 14.49 -4.63 -6.52
N ILE A 17 13.79 -3.61 -7.00
CA ILE A 17 13.31 -3.55 -8.38
C ILE A 17 13.74 -2.24 -9.04
N ALA A 18 13.89 -2.25 -10.36
CA ALA A 18 14.13 -1.04 -11.13
C ALA A 18 12.84 -0.58 -11.83
N CYS A 19 12.56 0.73 -11.80
CA CYS A 19 11.49 1.28 -12.62
C CYS A 19 11.77 1.03 -14.12
N PRO A 20 10.82 0.48 -14.90
CA PRO A 20 11.06 0.20 -16.31
C PRO A 20 11.22 1.46 -17.17
N GLU A 21 10.68 2.60 -16.72
CA GLU A 21 10.69 3.86 -17.48
C GLU A 21 11.83 4.80 -17.10
N CYS A 22 12.08 5.00 -15.80
CA CYS A 22 13.10 5.96 -15.34
C CYS A 22 14.31 5.31 -14.67
N HIS A 23 14.34 3.97 -14.57
CA HIS A 23 15.42 3.19 -13.96
C HIS A 23 15.76 3.55 -12.50
N GLU A 24 14.84 4.24 -11.81
CA GLU A 24 14.97 4.48 -10.38
C GLU A 24 15.05 3.14 -9.64
N ARG A 25 15.96 3.04 -8.67
CA ARG A 25 16.04 1.90 -7.76
C ARG A 25 14.95 2.02 -6.70
N LEU A 26 14.14 0.98 -6.60
CA LEU A 26 12.99 0.90 -5.72
C LEU A 26 13.11 -0.37 -4.88
N TYR A 27 12.40 -0.40 -3.76
CA TYR A 27 12.31 -1.59 -2.94
C TYR A 27 10.83 -1.90 -2.74
N HIS A 28 10.40 -3.13 -3.02
CA HIS A 28 9.05 -3.57 -2.69
C HIS A 28 9.07 -4.50 -1.48
N LEU A 29 7.97 -4.53 -0.72
CA LEU A 29 7.78 -5.45 0.38
C LEU A 29 6.30 -5.68 0.66
N ASP A 30 5.98 -6.85 1.18
CA ASP A 30 4.66 -7.24 1.64
C ASP A 30 4.31 -6.53 2.96
N HIS A 31 3.01 -6.23 3.13
CA HIS A 31 2.49 -5.68 4.37
C HIS A 31 2.53 -6.68 5.50
N SER A 32 2.73 -6.16 6.72
CA SER A 32 2.52 -6.97 7.91
C SER A 32 1.10 -7.49 8.01
N PRO A 33 0.91 -8.82 8.17
CA PRO A 33 -0.42 -9.36 8.45
C PRO A 33 -0.94 -8.91 9.83
N LEU A 34 -0.07 -8.32 10.67
CA LEU A 34 -0.41 -7.75 11.97
C LEU A 34 -0.69 -6.25 11.90
N LEU A 35 -0.65 -5.64 10.71
CA LEU A 35 -1.01 -4.24 10.53
C LEU A 35 -2.52 -4.12 10.40
N ASP A 36 -3.16 -3.49 11.39
CA ASP A 36 -4.62 -3.34 11.49
C ASP A 36 -5.16 -2.25 10.53
N CYS A 37 -4.77 -2.31 9.25
CA CYS A 37 -5.15 -1.37 8.21
C CYS A 37 -5.38 -2.07 6.87
N TYR A 38 -6.29 -1.52 6.07
CA TYR A 38 -6.34 -1.77 4.62
C TYR A 38 -5.55 -0.70 3.88
N PHE A 39 -4.86 -1.11 2.82
CA PHE A 39 -4.05 -0.23 1.99
C PHE A 39 -4.62 -0.17 0.59
N LEU A 40 -5.06 1.02 0.18
CA LEU A 40 -5.60 1.26 -1.16
C LEU A 40 -4.73 2.28 -1.88
N TYR A 41 -4.54 2.09 -3.17
CA TYR A 41 -3.55 2.85 -3.94
C TYR A 41 -4.24 3.64 -5.03
N CYS A 42 -3.69 4.81 -5.33
CA CYS A 42 -4.22 5.65 -6.39
C CYS A 42 -3.95 5.01 -7.76
N ASP A 43 -5.00 4.88 -8.56
CA ASP A 43 -4.90 4.36 -9.92
C ASP A 43 -4.10 5.26 -10.88
N SER A 44 -3.77 6.50 -10.47
CA SER A 44 -3.19 7.52 -11.35
C SER A 44 -1.85 8.08 -10.86
N CYS A 45 -1.50 7.92 -9.58
CA CYS A 45 -0.23 8.43 -9.03
C CYS A 45 0.28 7.53 -7.89
N PRO A 46 1.49 7.76 -7.35
CA PRO A 46 2.09 6.90 -6.32
C PRO A 46 1.44 7.00 -4.92
N MET A 47 0.34 7.75 -4.77
CA MET A 47 -0.33 7.93 -3.49
C MET A 47 -0.99 6.65 -2.99
N ARG A 48 -1.01 6.48 -1.67
CA ARG A 48 -1.72 5.41 -0.94
C ARG A 48 -2.61 6.02 0.14
N VAL A 49 -3.69 5.35 0.48
CA VAL A 49 -4.48 5.60 1.70
C VAL A 49 -4.39 4.41 2.63
N ASP A 50 -4.36 4.71 3.93
CA ASP A 50 -4.28 3.72 4.99
C ASP A 50 -5.59 3.78 5.78
N VAL A 51 -6.47 2.81 5.57
CA VAL A 51 -7.76 2.73 6.24
C VAL A 51 -7.61 1.87 7.49
N SER A 52 -7.52 2.52 8.65
CA SER A 52 -7.43 1.82 9.93
C SER A 52 -8.72 1.05 10.26
N TYR A 53 -8.58 -0.15 10.84
CA TYR A 53 -9.71 -0.92 11.35
C TYR A 53 -10.42 -0.23 12.53
N TYR A 54 -9.74 0.74 13.16
CA TYR A 54 -10.26 1.53 14.27
C TYR A 54 -10.92 2.85 13.82
N ASP A 55 -10.94 3.15 12.52
CA ASP A 55 -11.67 4.30 11.99
C ASP A 55 -13.19 4.08 12.11
N GLY A 56 -13.90 5.02 12.74
CA GLY A 56 -15.34 4.89 12.99
C GLY A 56 -16.20 4.89 11.72
N THR A 57 -15.74 5.55 10.66
CA THR A 57 -16.39 5.51 9.34
C THR A 57 -16.17 4.16 8.69
N PHE A 58 -14.95 3.59 8.78
CA PHE A 58 -14.68 2.22 8.37
C PHE A 58 -15.61 1.23 9.09
N THR A 59 -15.70 1.30 10.43
CA THR A 59 -16.59 0.42 11.21
C THR A 59 -18.04 0.56 10.75
N THR A 60 -18.50 1.79 10.53
CA THR A 60 -19.87 2.07 10.06
C THR A 60 -20.13 1.46 8.67
N ILE A 61 -19.17 1.54 7.75
CA ILE A 61 -19.28 0.94 6.42
C ILE A 61 -19.31 -0.59 6.53
N ALA A 62 -18.40 -1.18 7.30
CA ALA A 62 -18.30 -2.62 7.47
C ALA A 62 -19.56 -3.21 8.15
N ASP A 63 -20.12 -2.52 9.14
CA ASP A 63 -21.32 -2.97 9.85
C ASP A 63 -22.59 -2.88 9.00
N ALA A 64 -22.65 -1.93 8.06
CA ALA A 64 -23.77 -1.78 7.13
C ALA A 64 -23.84 -2.91 6.09
N LEU A 65 -22.76 -3.68 5.90
CA LEU A 65 -22.73 -4.80 4.96
C LEU A 65 -23.54 -6.00 5.52
N PRO A 66 -24.51 -6.54 4.75
CA PRO A 66 -25.24 -7.74 5.12
C PRO A 66 -24.29 -8.90 5.39
N SER A 67 -24.53 -9.70 6.42
CA SER A 67 -23.64 -10.80 6.82
C SER A 67 -23.35 -11.82 5.70
N GLN A 68 -24.31 -12.03 4.80
CA GLN A 68 -24.18 -12.90 3.62
C GLN A 68 -23.27 -12.33 2.52
N ASP A 69 -23.04 -11.01 2.52
CA ASP A 69 -22.27 -10.27 1.53
C ASP A 69 -20.93 -9.76 2.09
N ARG A 70 -20.56 -10.12 3.33
CA ARG A 70 -19.28 -9.75 3.96
C ARG A 70 -18.09 -10.54 3.40
N THR A 71 -17.91 -10.45 2.09
CA THR A 71 -16.69 -10.88 1.40
C THR A 71 -15.68 -9.74 1.36
N TYR A 72 -14.40 -10.07 1.26
CA TYR A 72 -13.33 -9.07 1.10
C TYR A 72 -13.61 -8.11 -0.06
N ALA A 73 -13.99 -8.65 -1.22
CA ALA A 73 -14.28 -7.84 -2.41
C ALA A 73 -15.45 -6.87 -2.21
N THR A 74 -16.50 -7.28 -1.49
CA THR A 74 -17.64 -6.40 -1.21
C THR A 74 -17.26 -5.30 -0.21
N LEU A 75 -16.45 -5.64 0.80
CA LEU A 75 -15.90 -4.64 1.72
C LEU A 75 -15.04 -3.62 0.97
N MET A 76 -14.07 -4.06 0.17
CA MET A 76 -13.22 -3.16 -0.61
C MET A 76 -14.04 -2.26 -1.53
N ALA A 77 -15.01 -2.82 -2.26
CA ALA A 77 -15.89 -2.01 -3.11
C ALA A 77 -16.66 -0.94 -2.33
N ALA A 78 -17.13 -1.26 -1.12
CA ALA A 78 -17.82 -0.31 -0.25
C ALA A 78 -16.89 0.79 0.29
N LEU A 79 -15.65 0.44 0.65
CA LEU A 79 -14.63 1.42 1.07
C LEU A 79 -14.25 2.34 -0.08
N GLU A 80 -13.87 1.78 -1.24
CA GLU A 80 -13.49 2.53 -2.44
C GLU A 80 -14.56 3.53 -2.91
N ALA A 81 -15.85 3.19 -2.72
CA ALA A 81 -16.96 4.06 -3.08
C ALA A 81 -17.13 5.27 -2.14
N ARG A 82 -16.56 5.20 -0.93
CA ARG A 82 -16.67 6.24 0.11
C ARG A 82 -15.40 7.05 0.28
N LEU A 83 -14.27 6.58 -0.24
CA LEU A 83 -13.00 7.28 -0.16
C LEU A 83 -13.03 8.55 -1.01
N ARG A 84 -12.53 9.64 -0.41
CA ARG A 84 -12.26 10.89 -1.10
C ARG A 84 -11.28 10.63 -2.24
N GLN A 85 -11.52 11.28 -3.38
CA GLN A 85 -10.60 11.23 -4.51
C GLN A 85 -9.18 11.69 -4.13
N CYS A 86 -8.20 11.13 -4.83
CA CYS A 86 -6.82 11.58 -4.72
C CYS A 86 -6.70 13.02 -5.25
N ASP A 87 -5.78 13.82 -4.71
CA ASP A 87 -5.62 15.21 -5.16
C ASP A 87 -5.12 15.34 -6.61
N CYS A 88 -4.61 14.25 -7.20
CA CYS A 88 -4.29 14.18 -8.63
C CYS A 88 -5.53 13.93 -9.52
N GLY A 89 -6.71 13.70 -8.95
CA GLY A 89 -7.95 13.33 -9.63
C GLY A 89 -8.18 11.82 -9.80
N GLY A 90 -7.23 10.98 -9.39
CA GLY A 90 -7.35 9.52 -9.41
C GLY A 90 -8.22 8.95 -8.30
N ARG A 91 -8.50 7.65 -8.36
CA ARG A 91 -9.26 6.92 -7.34
C ARG A 91 -8.39 5.92 -6.60
N PHE A 92 -8.64 5.77 -5.31
CA PHE A 92 -8.01 4.74 -4.50
C PHE A 92 -8.73 3.42 -4.71
N ARG A 93 -7.96 2.38 -5.06
CA ARG A 93 -8.46 1.03 -5.31
C ARG A 93 -7.57 0.01 -4.60
N ASP A 94 -8.19 -1.04 -4.08
CA ASP A 94 -7.48 -2.22 -3.60
C ASP A 94 -6.71 -2.87 -4.74
N SER A 95 -7.26 -2.86 -5.97
CA SER A 95 -6.63 -3.44 -7.15
C SER A 95 -5.77 -2.50 -7.99
N ALA A 96 -5.50 -1.27 -7.51
CA ALA A 96 -4.70 -0.31 -8.28
C ALA A 96 -3.26 -0.84 -8.45
N PRO A 97 -2.62 -0.60 -9.60
CA PRO A 97 -1.23 -1.00 -9.78
C PRO A 97 -0.30 -0.12 -8.94
N ARG A 98 0.86 -0.68 -8.56
CA ARG A 98 1.92 0.14 -7.96
C ARG A 98 2.61 1.01 -9.00
N ARG A 99 3.03 2.19 -8.55
CA ARG A 99 3.62 3.22 -9.39
C ARG A 99 4.92 3.71 -8.79
N CYS A 100 5.88 4.02 -9.66
CA CYS A 100 7.14 4.61 -9.26
C CYS A 100 6.92 5.99 -8.63
N HIS A 101 7.43 6.24 -7.42
CA HIS A 101 7.32 7.55 -6.77
C HIS A 101 8.10 8.66 -7.49
N ARG A 102 9.02 8.32 -8.39
CA ARG A 102 9.80 9.29 -9.18
C ARG A 102 9.09 9.75 -10.45
N CYS A 103 8.58 8.83 -11.26
CA CYS A 103 8.02 9.13 -12.59
C CYS A 103 6.54 8.73 -12.76
N SER A 104 5.91 8.15 -11.74
CA SER A 104 4.52 7.64 -11.74
C SER A 104 4.23 6.50 -12.73
N ALA A 105 5.25 5.96 -13.41
CA ALA A 105 5.10 4.79 -14.27
C ALA A 105 4.59 3.57 -13.49
N VAL A 106 3.77 2.75 -14.15
CA VAL A 106 3.26 1.49 -13.59
C VAL A 106 4.41 0.49 -13.43
N LEU A 107 4.50 -0.13 -12.26
CA LEU A 107 5.50 -1.14 -11.94
C LEU A 107 4.92 -2.53 -12.24
N THR A 108 5.00 -2.95 -13.50
CA THR A 108 4.41 -4.21 -13.98
C THR A 108 5.04 -5.47 -13.38
N ALA A 109 6.23 -5.36 -12.78
CA ALA A 109 6.85 -6.45 -12.03
C ALA A 109 6.09 -6.78 -10.73
N ILE A 110 5.29 -5.84 -10.21
CA ILE A 110 4.45 -6.05 -9.02
C ILE A 110 3.06 -6.47 -9.50
N SER A 111 2.77 -7.76 -9.37
CA SER A 111 1.49 -8.35 -9.80
C SER A 111 0.42 -8.36 -8.72
N ALA A 112 0.78 -8.09 -7.46
CA ALA A 112 -0.14 -8.09 -6.33
C ALA A 112 -1.10 -6.89 -6.41
N PRO A 113 -2.42 -7.10 -6.29
CA PRO A 113 -3.40 -6.02 -6.32
C PRO A 113 -3.24 -5.09 -5.11
N SER A 114 -3.22 -5.65 -3.90
CA SER A 114 -2.97 -5.02 -2.59
C SER A 114 -1.93 -5.81 -1.80
N GLY A 115 -1.51 -5.30 -0.64
CA GLY A 115 -0.61 -6.05 0.23
C GLY A 115 0.89 -5.82 -0.01
N VAL A 116 1.28 -4.98 -0.97
CA VAL A 116 2.69 -4.73 -1.34
C VAL A 116 2.95 -3.24 -1.46
N ASP A 117 3.95 -2.75 -0.75
CA ASP A 117 4.42 -1.37 -0.84
C ASP A 117 5.60 -1.19 -1.76
N VAL A 118 5.82 0.06 -2.19
CA VAL A 118 6.99 0.46 -2.95
C VAL A 118 7.64 1.64 -2.27
N TRP A 119 8.86 1.42 -1.83
CA TRP A 119 9.72 2.39 -1.18
C TRP A 119 10.86 2.79 -2.11
N PRO A 120 11.53 3.93 -1.83
CA PRO A 120 12.81 4.24 -2.45
C PRO A 120 13.86 3.19 -2.13
N GLY A 121 14.83 3.00 -3.03
CA GLY A 121 15.88 1.99 -2.87
C GLY A 121 16.79 2.19 -1.64
N TRP A 122 16.74 3.36 -0.98
CA TRP A 122 17.44 3.57 0.29
C TRP A 122 16.78 2.87 1.49
N TRP A 123 15.58 2.30 1.33
CA TRP A 123 14.86 1.63 2.43
C TRP A 123 15.67 0.53 3.11
N THR A 124 16.53 -0.16 2.36
CA THR A 124 17.40 -1.23 2.86
C THR A 124 18.76 -0.75 3.36
N ASP A 125 19.05 0.55 3.30
CA ASP A 125 20.36 1.06 3.70
C ASP A 125 20.48 1.00 5.24
N GLU A 126 21.59 0.49 5.78
CA GLU A 126 21.84 0.35 7.23
C GLU A 126 22.00 1.70 7.98
N THR A 127 21.68 2.82 7.33
CA THR A 127 21.71 4.16 7.90
C THR A 127 20.40 4.51 8.59
N ASP A 128 20.43 5.46 9.53
CA ASP A 128 19.20 6.01 10.12
C ASP A 128 18.38 6.74 9.05
N THR A 129 17.35 6.07 8.54
CA THR A 129 16.46 6.53 7.48
C THR A 129 15.15 7.12 8.03
N ALA A 130 14.97 7.18 9.35
CA ALA A 130 13.68 7.54 9.96
C ALA A 130 13.14 8.90 9.49
N SER A 131 14.01 9.91 9.37
CA SER A 131 13.62 11.24 8.88
C SER A 131 13.23 11.25 7.40
N VAL A 132 13.84 10.38 6.59
CA VAL A 132 13.56 10.25 5.15
C VAL A 132 12.28 9.45 4.93
N GLU A 133 12.05 8.42 5.76
CA GLU A 133 10.79 7.68 5.85
C GLU A 133 9.63 8.59 6.23
N GLU A 134 9.75 9.40 7.29
CA GLU A 134 8.71 10.36 7.68
C GLU A 134 8.40 11.33 6.54
N THR A 135 9.42 11.85 5.86
CA THR A 135 9.23 12.74 4.71
C THR A 135 8.55 12.05 3.53
N PHE A 136 8.90 10.79 3.28
CA PHE A 136 8.32 10.01 2.18
C PHE A 136 6.86 9.67 2.45
N THR A 137 6.55 9.16 3.65
CA THR A 137 5.20 8.80 4.07
C THR A 137 4.30 10.03 4.13
N ALA A 138 4.75 11.16 4.69
CA ALA A 138 3.99 12.41 4.67
C ALA A 138 3.67 12.92 3.25
N ARG A 139 4.49 12.56 2.26
CA ARG A 139 4.30 12.94 0.87
C ARG A 139 3.36 12.01 0.10
N TYR A 140 3.42 10.71 0.36
CA TYR A 140 2.74 9.71 -0.46
C TYR A 140 1.60 8.96 0.23
N PHE A 141 1.54 8.98 1.56
CA PHE A 141 0.55 8.24 2.32
C PHE A 141 -0.43 9.22 2.96
N ARG A 142 -1.72 8.94 2.77
CA ARG A 142 -2.81 9.67 3.40
C ARG A 142 -3.43 8.77 4.47
N THR A 143 -3.31 9.19 5.72
CA THR A 143 -3.82 8.47 6.90
C THR A 143 -5.01 9.19 7.56
N GLU A 144 -5.29 10.43 7.14
CA GLU A 144 -6.34 11.31 7.68
C GLU A 144 -7.18 11.90 6.54
N ASP A 145 -8.38 12.41 6.87
CA ASP A 145 -9.31 13.02 5.91
C ASP A 145 -9.62 12.12 4.69
N LEU A 146 -9.91 10.85 4.98
CA LEU A 146 -10.02 9.79 3.98
C LEU A 146 -11.36 9.77 3.24
N TRP A 147 -12.43 10.26 3.87
CA TRP A 147 -13.80 9.95 3.49
C TRP A 147 -14.48 11.14 2.81
N GLU A 148 -15.33 10.88 1.81
CA GLU A 148 -16.24 11.89 1.28
C GLU A 148 -17.32 12.21 2.32
N HIS A 149 -17.53 13.50 2.61
CA HIS A 149 -18.53 14.00 3.55
C HIS A 149 -19.95 14.02 2.98
#